data_AF-A0A3D1P2X6-F1
#
_entry.id   AF-A0A3D1P2X6-F1
#
_cell.length_a   1.000
_cell.length_b   1.000
_cell.length_c   1.000
_cell.angle_alpha   90.00
_cell.angle_beta   90.00
_cell.angle_gamma   90.00
#
_symmetry.space_group_name_H-M   'P 1'
#
loop_
_entity.id
_entity.type
_entity.pdbx_description
1 polymer ?
#
loop_
_entity_poly.entity_id
_entity_poly.type
_entity_poly.pdbx_seq_one_letter_code
_entity_poly.pdbx_strand_id
1 'polypeptide(L)'
;MRSILVQAGRDKGMAARLDTAMDLARAHEGHVTLAIDTPIDQFVTVDPYGGAYVAREALDAALAADDALAAAFAGRMAEDDVPFDVVQFETQPLEAMIAAARLADIVVVSRDCGYAGDLAVEAKCPVLVLPAGRGLGLPLKCACIAWDGSDEAAVALRGSTGLLWGCPEVHVLTVLTDKPQGFPPTDALRYLSRHEIKGELHELAKGNSVEETLAAEVSRLGGQLLVMGAFGHSRIREFMFGGVSRYFLEDAAGPALLMAH
;
A
#
# COMPACT_ATOMS: atom_id res chain seq x y z
N MET A 1 9.89 -8.75 -7.26
CA MET A 1 8.79 -7.76 -7.34
C MET A 1 8.91 -7.10 -8.69
N ARG A 2 8.25 -7.66 -9.70
CA ARG A 2 8.30 -7.25 -11.10
C ARG A 2 6.94 -6.82 -11.64
N SER A 3 5.84 -7.27 -11.04
CA SER A 3 4.48 -6.87 -11.43
C SER A 3 3.99 -5.77 -10.49
N ILE A 4 3.97 -4.52 -10.94
CA ILE A 4 3.68 -3.36 -10.09
C ILE A 4 2.39 -2.70 -10.57
N LEU A 5 1.33 -2.78 -9.77
CA LEU A 5 0.06 -2.13 -10.06
C LEU A 5 0.03 -0.75 -9.43
N VAL A 6 -0.45 0.25 -10.15
CA VAL A 6 -0.56 1.63 -9.69
C VAL A 6 -1.98 2.12 -9.87
N GLN A 7 -2.55 2.70 -8.80
CA GLN A 7 -3.79 3.43 -8.93
C GLN A 7 -3.55 4.72 -9.72
N ALA A 8 -4.07 4.77 -10.94
CA ALA A 8 -3.98 5.92 -11.81
C ALA A 8 -5.12 6.90 -11.53
N GLY A 9 -4.83 8.20 -11.55
CA GLY A 9 -5.84 9.22 -11.25
C GLY A 9 -5.40 10.62 -11.67
N ARG A 10 -6.33 11.58 -11.55
CA ARG A 10 -6.10 13.01 -11.84
C ARG A 10 -5.76 13.82 -10.59
N ASP A 11 -5.49 13.16 -9.47
CA ASP A 11 -5.16 13.79 -8.20
C ASP A 11 -3.69 14.21 -8.10
N LYS A 12 -3.39 15.04 -7.10
CA LYS A 12 -2.05 15.57 -6.85
C LYS A 12 -1.03 14.49 -6.45
N GLY A 13 -1.49 13.33 -5.97
CA GLY A 13 -0.65 12.21 -5.59
C GLY A 13 -0.19 11.35 -6.76
N MET A 14 -0.75 11.53 -7.95
CA MET A 14 -0.48 10.65 -9.10
C MET A 14 0.99 10.59 -9.50
N ALA A 15 1.68 11.75 -9.56
CA ALA A 15 3.09 11.80 -9.91
C ALA A 15 3.95 11.01 -8.92
N ALA A 16 3.70 11.17 -7.62
CA ALA A 16 4.40 10.44 -6.57
C ALA A 16 4.22 8.92 -6.67
N ARG A 17 3.00 8.45 -6.99
CA ARG A 17 2.72 7.01 -7.19
C ARG A 17 3.45 6.47 -8.41
N LEU A 18 3.36 7.19 -9.55
CA LEU A 18 4.00 6.77 -10.80
C LEU A 18 5.52 6.74 -10.68
N ASP A 19 6.14 7.82 -10.18
CA ASP A 19 7.59 7.91 -10.05
C ASP A 19 8.14 6.79 -9.12
N THR A 20 7.46 6.55 -7.99
CA THR A 20 7.81 5.44 -7.08
C THR A 20 7.71 4.08 -7.76
N ALA A 21 6.65 3.84 -8.53
CA ALA A 21 6.44 2.58 -9.24
C ALA A 21 7.46 2.36 -10.35
N MET A 22 7.83 3.42 -11.08
CA MET A 22 8.86 3.37 -12.10
C MET A 22 10.24 3.09 -11.51
N ASP A 23 10.61 3.74 -10.41
CA ASP A 23 11.88 3.47 -9.72
C ASP A 23 11.95 2.03 -9.21
N LEU A 24 10.82 1.51 -8.69
CA LEU A 24 10.71 0.12 -8.27
C LEU A 24 10.83 -0.86 -9.44
N ALA A 25 10.20 -0.54 -10.57
CA ALA A 25 10.31 -1.33 -11.78
C ALA A 25 11.75 -1.36 -12.31
N ARG A 26 12.44 -0.20 -12.36
CA ARG A 26 13.86 -0.13 -12.75
C ARG A 26 14.75 -0.97 -11.84
N ALA A 27 14.53 -0.91 -10.53
CA ALA A 27 15.31 -1.66 -9.55
C ALA A 27 15.14 -3.19 -9.67
N HIS A 28 14.05 -3.67 -10.27
CA HIS A 28 13.73 -5.10 -10.34
C HIS A 28 13.55 -5.66 -11.74
N GLU A 29 13.80 -4.86 -12.78
CA GLU A 29 13.46 -5.18 -14.18
C GLU A 29 11.98 -5.57 -14.30
N GLY A 30 11.12 -4.71 -13.75
CA GLY A 30 9.69 -4.90 -13.64
C GLY A 30 8.89 -4.23 -14.75
N HIS A 31 7.58 -4.31 -14.57
CA HIS A 31 6.53 -3.82 -15.46
C HIS A 31 5.50 -3.07 -14.62
N VAL A 32 5.08 -1.90 -15.09
CA VAL A 32 4.10 -1.05 -14.41
C VAL A 32 2.74 -1.16 -15.09
N THR A 33 1.71 -1.54 -14.34
CA THR A 33 0.33 -1.49 -14.82
C THR A 33 -0.39 -0.32 -14.16
N LEU A 34 -0.87 0.62 -14.97
CA LEU A 34 -1.69 1.74 -14.53
C LEU A 34 -3.17 1.35 -14.61
N ALA A 35 -3.85 1.30 -13.48
CA ALA A 35 -5.28 1.05 -13.42
C ALA A 35 -6.07 2.35 -13.26
N ILE A 36 -6.89 2.67 -14.26
CA ILE A 36 -7.83 3.78 -14.24
C ILE A 36 -9.22 3.20 -13.94
N ASP A 37 -9.86 3.69 -12.89
CA ASP A 37 -11.23 3.34 -12.54
C ASP A 37 -12.22 4.45 -12.96
N THR A 38 -13.34 4.02 -13.54
CA THR A 38 -14.49 4.85 -13.86
C THR A 38 -15.70 4.30 -13.10
N PRO A 39 -16.03 4.82 -11.90
CA PRO A 39 -17.12 4.28 -11.09
C PRO A 39 -18.49 4.63 -11.70
N ILE A 40 -18.95 3.83 -12.67
CA ILE A 40 -20.16 4.12 -13.46
C ILE A 40 -21.43 4.23 -12.60
N ASP A 41 -21.49 3.51 -11.49
CA ASP A 41 -22.65 3.52 -10.59
C ASP A 41 -22.91 4.90 -9.97
N GLN A 42 -21.89 5.77 -9.87
CA GLN A 42 -22.08 7.14 -9.38
C GLN A 42 -22.95 8.00 -10.32
N PHE A 43 -23.13 7.56 -11.57
CA PHE A 43 -23.97 8.21 -12.56
C PHE A 43 -25.36 7.58 -12.67
N VAL A 44 -25.65 6.55 -11.87
CA VAL A 44 -26.94 5.85 -11.83
C VAL A 44 -27.72 6.32 -10.60
N THR A 45 -28.90 6.90 -10.81
CA THR A 45 -29.86 7.20 -9.74
C THR A 45 -31.03 6.23 -9.81
N VAL A 46 -31.41 5.64 -8.68
CA VAL A 46 -32.60 4.79 -8.58
C VAL A 46 -33.73 5.57 -7.89
N ASP A 47 -34.91 5.61 -8.51
CA ASP A 47 -36.09 6.24 -7.94
C ASP A 47 -36.79 5.35 -6.89
N PRO A 48 -37.71 5.90 -6.08
CA PRO A 48 -38.42 5.12 -5.05
C PRO A 48 -39.29 3.97 -5.57
N TYR A 49 -39.54 3.90 -6.88
CA TYR A 49 -40.33 2.85 -7.54
C TYR A 49 -39.46 1.83 -8.28
N GLY A 50 -38.13 1.93 -8.16
CA GLY A 50 -37.16 1.01 -8.76
C GLY A 50 -36.78 1.35 -10.20
N GLY A 51 -37.14 2.53 -10.71
CA GLY A 51 -36.65 3.03 -12.00
C GLY A 51 -35.20 3.50 -11.90
N ALA A 52 -34.34 3.10 -12.83
CA ALA A 52 -32.96 3.54 -12.90
C ALA A 52 -32.76 4.59 -13.99
N TYR A 53 -32.14 5.72 -13.63
CA TYR A 53 -31.80 6.82 -14.54
C TYR A 53 -30.29 6.99 -14.57
N VAL A 54 -29.75 7.10 -15.78
CA VAL A 54 -28.32 7.36 -15.98
C VAL A 54 -28.13 8.80 -16.40
N ALA A 55 -27.26 9.53 -15.72
CA ALA A 55 -26.79 10.85 -16.14
C ALA A 55 -25.85 10.69 -17.35
N ARG A 56 -26.41 10.40 -18.53
CA ARG A 56 -25.67 9.95 -19.71
C ARG A 56 -24.58 10.93 -20.15
N GLU A 57 -24.90 12.22 -20.19
CA GLU A 57 -23.92 13.25 -20.56
C GLU A 57 -22.73 13.31 -19.58
N ALA A 58 -22.99 13.14 -18.29
CA ALA A 58 -21.93 13.12 -17.28
C ALA A 58 -21.08 11.85 -17.36
N LEU A 59 -21.71 10.69 -17.61
CA LEU A 59 -21.02 9.43 -17.82
C LEU A 59 -20.14 9.46 -19.08
N ASP A 60 -20.68 9.92 -20.22
CA ASP A 60 -19.93 10.02 -21.47
C ASP A 60 -18.74 10.99 -21.33
N ALA A 61 -18.93 12.11 -20.59
CA ALA A 61 -17.84 13.04 -20.29
C ALA A 61 -16.77 12.42 -19.37
N ALA A 62 -17.16 11.61 -18.38
CA ALA A 62 -16.24 10.91 -17.49
C ALA A 62 -15.41 9.86 -18.26
N LEU A 63 -16.07 9.03 -19.07
CA LEU A 63 -15.41 8.04 -19.93
C LEU A 63 -14.42 8.71 -20.88
N ALA A 64 -14.82 9.77 -21.59
CA ALA A 64 -13.94 10.50 -22.50
C ALA A 64 -12.73 11.12 -21.76
N ALA A 65 -12.92 11.58 -20.53
CA ALA A 65 -11.84 12.12 -19.73
C ALA A 65 -10.86 11.04 -19.23
N ASP A 66 -11.34 9.83 -18.99
CA ASP A 66 -10.52 8.67 -18.60
C ASP A 66 -9.77 8.07 -19.81
N ASP A 67 -10.39 8.04 -20.99
CA ASP A 67 -9.72 7.70 -22.25
C ASP A 67 -8.60 8.69 -22.58
N ALA A 68 -8.85 9.99 -22.38
CA ALA A 68 -7.83 11.03 -22.55
C ALA A 68 -6.68 10.86 -21.55
N LEU A 69 -6.97 10.45 -20.32
CA LEU A 69 -5.95 10.17 -19.30
C LEU A 69 -5.11 8.95 -19.69
N ALA A 70 -5.75 7.87 -20.15
CA ALA A 70 -5.06 6.68 -20.63
C ALA A 70 -4.12 7.00 -21.79
N ALA A 71 -4.60 7.76 -22.78
CA ALA A 71 -3.78 8.22 -23.90
C ALA A 71 -2.62 9.12 -23.46
N ALA A 72 -2.82 9.98 -22.46
CA ALA A 72 -1.76 10.83 -21.91
C ALA A 72 -0.66 10.00 -21.23
N PHE A 73 -1.02 8.96 -20.45
CA PHE A 73 -0.03 8.05 -19.88
C PHE A 73 0.71 7.26 -20.95
N ALA A 74 -0.02 6.72 -21.93
CA ALA A 74 0.59 6.00 -23.05
C ALA A 74 1.58 6.88 -23.82
N GLY A 75 1.23 8.14 -24.08
CA GLY A 75 2.11 9.10 -24.73
C GLY A 75 3.35 9.46 -23.90
N ARG A 76 3.17 9.72 -22.59
CA ARG A 76 4.28 10.07 -21.69
C ARG A 76 5.28 8.92 -21.53
N MET A 77 4.77 7.70 -21.34
CA MET A 77 5.60 6.54 -21.02
C MET A 77 6.15 5.82 -22.26
N ALA A 78 5.72 6.18 -23.47
CA ALA A 78 6.26 5.62 -24.71
C ALA A 78 7.77 5.89 -24.90
N GLU A 79 8.31 6.94 -24.26
CA GLU A 79 9.73 7.29 -24.30
C GLU A 79 10.52 6.80 -23.06
N ASP A 80 9.85 6.15 -22.09
CA ASP A 80 10.49 5.65 -20.88
C ASP A 80 11.13 4.26 -21.09
N ASP A 81 12.04 3.90 -20.17
CA ASP A 81 12.79 2.64 -20.15
C ASP A 81 12.04 1.49 -19.47
N VAL A 82 10.88 1.76 -18.88
CA VAL A 82 10.08 0.81 -18.10
C VAL A 82 8.89 0.30 -18.92
N PRO A 83 8.76 -1.02 -19.15
CA PRO A 83 7.57 -1.62 -19.74
C PRO A 83 6.32 -1.28 -18.95
N PHE A 84 5.23 -0.95 -19.65
CA PHE A 84 3.97 -0.58 -18.99
C PHE A 84 2.73 -1.01 -19.76
N ASP A 85 1.63 -1.14 -19.03
CA ASP A 85 0.27 -1.26 -19.57
C ASP A 85 -0.65 -0.22 -18.91
N VAL A 86 -1.68 0.19 -19.64
CA VAL A 86 -2.80 0.95 -19.09
C VAL A 86 -4.05 0.10 -19.19
N VAL A 87 -4.74 -0.09 -18.08
CA VAL A 87 -5.99 -0.84 -18.00
C VAL A 87 -7.09 0.04 -17.42
N GLN A 88 -8.30 -0.12 -17.93
CA GLN A 88 -9.48 0.65 -17.51
C GLN A 88 -10.53 -0.29 -16.92
N PHE A 89 -11.20 0.16 -15.86
CA PHE A 89 -12.26 -0.57 -15.18
C PHE A 89 -13.48 0.31 -14.99
N GLU A 90 -14.65 -0.19 -15.38
CA GLU A 90 -15.93 0.50 -15.20
C GLU A 90 -16.60 0.12 -13.87
N THR A 91 -15.81 0.04 -12.78
CA THR A 91 -16.26 -0.38 -11.44
C THR A 91 -15.81 0.62 -10.38
N GLN A 92 -16.26 0.42 -9.13
CA GLN A 92 -15.78 1.23 -8.01
C GLN A 92 -14.26 1.11 -7.82
N PRO A 93 -13.56 2.17 -7.33
CA PRO A 93 -12.10 2.18 -7.23
C PRO A 93 -11.52 0.98 -6.48
N LEU A 94 -12.10 0.62 -5.33
CA LEU A 94 -11.64 -0.52 -4.53
C LEU A 94 -11.79 -1.84 -5.29
N GLU A 95 -12.93 -2.06 -5.95
CA GLU A 95 -13.21 -3.27 -6.73
C GLU A 95 -12.27 -3.40 -7.93
N ALA A 96 -12.06 -2.30 -8.66
CA ALA A 96 -11.12 -2.23 -9.79
C ALA A 96 -9.70 -2.63 -9.35
N MET A 97 -9.23 -2.04 -8.26
CA MET A 97 -7.90 -2.32 -7.72
C MET A 97 -7.77 -3.77 -7.23
N ILE A 98 -8.77 -4.32 -6.53
CA ILE A 98 -8.77 -5.73 -6.11
C ILE A 98 -8.71 -6.67 -7.33
N ALA A 99 -9.49 -6.38 -8.38
CA ALA A 99 -9.53 -7.18 -9.59
C ALA A 99 -8.17 -7.16 -10.33
N ALA A 100 -7.56 -5.98 -10.44
CA ALA A 100 -6.26 -5.80 -11.09
C ALA A 100 -5.09 -6.38 -10.27
N ALA A 101 -5.19 -6.39 -8.94
CA ALA A 101 -4.11 -6.79 -8.03
C ALA A 101 -3.82 -8.31 -8.01
N ARG A 102 -4.64 -9.15 -8.65
CA ARG A 102 -4.58 -10.62 -8.53
C ARG A 102 -3.21 -11.24 -8.84
N LEU A 103 -2.47 -10.65 -9.79
CA LEU A 103 -1.13 -11.08 -10.19
C LEU A 103 -0.10 -9.95 -10.03
N ALA A 104 -0.40 -8.95 -9.19
CA ALA A 104 0.54 -7.92 -8.81
C ALA A 104 1.44 -8.46 -7.68
N ASP A 105 2.74 -8.17 -7.76
CA ASP A 105 3.65 -8.37 -6.63
C ASP A 105 3.47 -7.26 -5.58
N ILE A 106 3.00 -6.08 -6.01
CA ILE A 106 2.72 -4.93 -5.15
C ILE A 106 1.73 -3.97 -5.81
N VAL A 107 0.91 -3.32 -4.99
CA VAL A 107 0.00 -2.24 -5.41
C VAL A 107 0.44 -0.93 -4.80
N VAL A 108 0.47 0.15 -5.58
CA VAL A 108 0.84 1.49 -5.14
C VAL A 108 -0.39 2.39 -5.12
N VAL A 109 -0.74 2.90 -3.94
CA VAL A 109 -1.84 3.85 -3.72
C VAL A 109 -1.38 5.01 -2.85
N SER A 110 -2.14 6.10 -2.82
CA SER A 110 -1.93 7.18 -1.86
C SER A 110 -2.77 6.97 -0.62
N ARG A 111 -2.28 7.45 0.53
CA ARG A 111 -2.97 7.38 1.83
C ARG A 111 -4.35 8.02 1.81
N ASP A 112 -4.52 9.09 1.03
CA ASP A 112 -5.76 9.84 0.88
C ASP A 112 -6.76 9.21 -0.11
N CYS A 113 -6.49 8.01 -0.66
CA CYS A 113 -7.45 7.31 -1.52
C CYS A 113 -8.72 6.87 -0.77
N GLY A 114 -8.68 6.80 0.57
CA GLY A 114 -9.84 6.49 1.42
C GLY A 114 -10.20 5.01 1.53
N TYR A 115 -9.54 4.12 0.77
CA TYR A 115 -9.81 2.67 0.78
C TYR A 115 -8.54 1.81 0.92
N ALA A 116 -7.38 2.41 1.23
CA ALA A 116 -6.10 1.69 1.34
C ALA A 116 -6.14 0.55 2.38
N GLY A 117 -6.84 0.77 3.49
CA GLY A 117 -7.01 -0.25 4.52
C GLY A 117 -7.81 -1.46 4.04
N ASP A 118 -8.97 -1.23 3.41
CA ASP A 118 -9.80 -2.29 2.85
C ASP A 118 -9.08 -3.02 1.72
N LEU A 119 -8.37 -2.27 0.86
CA LEU A 119 -7.54 -2.85 -0.19
C LEU A 119 -6.45 -3.76 0.38
N ALA A 120 -5.77 -3.38 1.46
CA ALA A 120 -4.74 -4.22 2.08
C ALA A 120 -5.29 -5.52 2.69
N VAL A 121 -6.58 -5.56 3.03
CA VAL A 121 -7.27 -6.76 3.54
C VAL A 121 -7.78 -7.65 2.41
N GLU A 122 -8.34 -7.03 1.37
CA GLU A 122 -9.06 -7.75 0.32
C GLU A 122 -8.15 -8.13 -0.86
N ALA A 123 -7.17 -7.28 -1.19
CA ALA A 123 -6.15 -7.62 -2.17
C ALA A 123 -5.28 -8.77 -1.66
N LYS A 124 -4.89 -9.66 -2.57
CA LYS A 124 -4.04 -10.83 -2.26
C LYS A 124 -2.56 -10.56 -2.48
N CYS A 125 -2.17 -9.29 -2.37
CA CYS A 125 -0.79 -8.84 -2.51
C CYS A 125 -0.51 -7.62 -1.62
N PRO A 126 0.77 -7.34 -1.32
CA PRO A 126 1.17 -6.16 -0.56
C PRO A 126 0.68 -4.84 -1.17
N VAL A 127 0.24 -3.92 -0.32
CA VAL A 127 -0.18 -2.57 -0.68
C VAL A 127 0.80 -1.56 -0.11
N LEU A 128 1.50 -0.85 -1.00
CA LEU A 128 2.34 0.30 -0.69
C LEU A 128 1.48 1.56 -0.67
N VAL A 129 1.26 2.08 0.54
CA VAL A 129 0.50 3.30 0.80
C VAL A 129 1.47 4.47 0.96
N LEU A 130 1.51 5.34 -0.04
CA LEU A 130 2.35 6.53 -0.04
C LEU A 130 1.68 7.69 0.72
N PRO A 131 2.43 8.51 1.47
CA PRO A 131 1.88 9.75 2.01
C PRO A 131 1.37 10.66 0.87
N ALA A 132 0.31 11.43 1.12
CA ALA A 132 -0.34 12.23 0.09
C ALA A 132 0.66 13.18 -0.60
N GLY A 133 0.89 13.00 -1.89
CA GLY A 133 1.80 13.82 -2.70
C GLY A 133 3.30 13.60 -2.46
N ARG A 134 3.71 12.60 -1.66
CA ARG A 134 5.12 12.29 -1.40
C ARG A 134 5.45 10.86 -1.85
N GLY A 135 6.37 10.73 -2.80
CA GLY A 135 6.87 9.44 -3.26
C GLY A 135 7.78 8.75 -2.24
N LEU A 136 8.15 7.51 -2.52
CA LEU A 136 9.13 6.75 -1.76
C LEU A 136 10.44 6.66 -2.55
N GLY A 137 11.49 7.33 -2.06
CA GLY A 137 12.80 7.28 -2.71
C GLY A 137 13.48 5.91 -2.54
N LEU A 138 13.96 5.33 -3.63
CA LEU A 138 14.69 4.06 -3.67
C LEU A 138 16.16 4.28 -4.09
N PRO A 139 17.12 3.47 -3.58
CA PRO A 139 16.94 2.47 -2.52
C PRO A 139 16.61 3.12 -1.18
N LEU A 140 15.91 2.37 -0.31
CA LEU A 140 15.60 2.82 1.04
C LEU A 140 16.89 3.01 1.84
N LYS A 141 16.88 4.01 2.73
CA LYS A 141 17.95 4.25 3.71
C LYS A 141 17.61 3.63 5.05
N CYS A 142 16.35 3.76 5.48
CA CYS A 142 15.86 3.20 6.73
C CYS A 142 14.44 2.67 6.58
N ALA A 143 14.23 1.42 6.97
CA ALA A 143 12.93 0.75 6.99
C ALA A 143 12.66 0.11 8.35
N CYS A 144 11.42 0.24 8.81
CA CYS A 144 10.95 -0.37 10.05
C CYS A 144 9.92 -1.46 9.72
N ILE A 145 9.93 -2.53 10.50
CA ILE A 145 8.97 -3.63 10.42
C ILE A 145 8.28 -3.72 11.78
N ALA A 146 6.99 -3.41 11.84
CA ALA A 146 6.19 -3.66 13.03
C ALA A 146 5.86 -5.16 13.10
N TRP A 147 6.35 -5.82 14.15
CA TRP A 147 6.22 -7.25 14.33
C TRP A 147 5.49 -7.59 15.63
N ASP A 148 4.31 -8.17 15.50
CA ASP A 148 3.48 -8.68 16.60
C ASP A 148 3.37 -10.21 16.61
N GLY A 149 4.06 -10.89 15.68
CA GLY A 149 4.04 -12.35 15.54
C GLY A 149 2.83 -12.92 14.81
N SER A 150 1.94 -12.08 14.27
CA SER A 150 0.76 -12.51 13.48
C SER A 150 1.12 -13.07 12.10
N ASP A 151 0.17 -13.79 11.50
CA ASP A 151 0.29 -14.26 10.12
C ASP A 151 0.34 -13.07 9.15
N GLU A 152 -0.45 -12.03 9.39
CA GLU A 152 -0.49 -10.80 8.60
C GLU A 152 0.85 -10.07 8.62
N ALA A 153 1.50 -9.95 9.80
CA ALA A 153 2.86 -9.41 9.90
C ALA A 153 3.87 -10.26 9.12
N ALA A 154 3.72 -11.59 9.14
CA ALA A 154 4.56 -12.48 8.34
C ALA A 154 4.32 -12.30 6.83
N VAL A 155 3.07 -12.13 6.37
CA VAL A 155 2.76 -11.83 4.97
C VAL A 155 3.38 -10.50 4.55
N ALA A 156 3.21 -9.45 5.35
CA ALA A 156 3.78 -8.12 5.07
C ALA A 156 5.31 -8.16 5.00
N LEU A 157 5.97 -8.85 5.93
CA LEU A 157 7.42 -9.05 5.92
C LEU A 157 7.88 -9.71 4.62
N ARG A 158 7.25 -10.82 4.21
CA ARG A 158 7.60 -11.51 2.96
C ARG A 158 7.41 -10.60 1.74
N GLY A 159 6.29 -9.87 1.71
CA GLY A 159 5.95 -8.92 0.66
C GLY A 159 6.92 -7.74 0.55
N SER A 160 7.58 -7.36 1.64
CA SER A 160 8.51 -6.23 1.68
C SER A 160 9.92 -6.53 1.16
N THR A 161 10.30 -7.81 1.02
CA THR A 161 11.70 -8.21 0.75
C THR A 161 12.32 -7.53 -0.48
N GLY A 162 11.55 -7.30 -1.54
CA GLY A 162 12.01 -6.57 -2.72
C GLY A 162 12.42 -5.13 -2.42
N LEU A 163 11.61 -4.41 -1.64
CA LEU A 163 11.85 -3.02 -1.24
C LEU A 163 13.01 -2.89 -0.24
N LEU A 164 13.20 -3.90 0.61
CA LEU A 164 14.26 -3.91 1.63
C LEU A 164 15.63 -4.29 1.05
N TRP A 165 15.68 -4.76 -0.20
CA TRP A 165 16.95 -5.13 -0.83
C TRP A 165 17.86 -3.92 -1.00
N GLY A 166 19.09 -4.01 -0.49
CA GLY A 166 20.05 -2.90 -0.48
C GLY A 166 19.76 -1.82 0.57
N CYS A 167 18.73 -1.96 1.40
CA CYS A 167 18.46 -1.05 2.51
C CYS A 167 19.52 -1.23 3.62
N PRO A 168 20.31 -0.21 3.98
CA PRO A 168 21.38 -0.35 4.95
C PRO A 168 20.88 -0.46 6.40
N GLU A 169 19.71 0.11 6.71
CA GLU A 169 19.11 0.11 8.04
C GLU A 169 17.71 -0.53 7.97
N VAL A 170 17.59 -1.75 8.52
CA VAL A 170 16.30 -2.45 8.65
C VAL A 170 16.08 -2.80 10.11
N HIS A 171 14.99 -2.31 10.67
CA HIS A 171 14.67 -2.45 12.08
C HIS A 171 13.38 -3.26 12.28
N VAL A 172 13.45 -4.35 13.04
CA VAL A 172 12.29 -5.12 13.47
C VAL A 172 11.86 -4.59 14.84
N LEU A 173 10.66 -4.04 14.93
CA LEU A 173 10.11 -3.41 16.12
C LEU A 173 9.02 -4.28 16.72
N THR A 174 9.19 -4.71 17.97
CA THR A 174 8.17 -5.46 18.72
C THR A 174 7.85 -4.73 20.01
N VAL A 175 6.59 -4.35 20.20
CA VAL A 175 6.11 -3.81 21.48
C VAL A 175 5.79 -4.97 22.41
N LEU A 176 6.48 -5.03 23.55
CA LEU A 176 6.31 -6.08 24.53
C LEU A 176 4.91 -6.03 25.16
N THR A 177 4.25 -7.18 25.21
CA THR A 177 2.95 -7.38 25.87
C THR A 177 3.04 -8.53 26.87
N ASP A 178 2.14 -8.56 27.84
CA ASP A 178 2.18 -9.55 28.94
C ASP A 178 2.03 -11.02 28.46
N LYS A 179 1.54 -11.22 27.23
CA LYS A 179 1.33 -12.55 26.62
C LYS A 179 1.75 -12.51 25.16
N PRO A 180 3.05 -12.62 24.84
CA PRO A 180 3.49 -12.74 23.46
C PRO A 180 2.86 -13.99 22.85
N GLN A 181 2.19 -13.82 21.70
CA GLN A 181 1.60 -14.91 20.92
C GLN A 181 2.15 -14.85 19.49
N GLY A 182 2.09 -15.98 18.78
CA GLY A 182 2.56 -16.07 17.40
C GLY A 182 4.06 -16.28 17.28
N PHE A 183 4.62 -15.87 16.14
CA PHE A 183 6.01 -16.11 15.78
C PHE A 183 6.98 -15.19 16.53
N PRO A 184 8.11 -15.70 17.03
CA PRO A 184 9.08 -14.87 17.72
C PRO A 184 9.73 -13.88 16.74
N PRO A 185 10.09 -12.66 17.19
CA PRO A 185 10.76 -11.67 16.33
C PRO A 185 12.13 -12.15 15.81
N THR A 186 12.77 -13.11 16.49
CA THR A 186 14.00 -13.75 16.02
C THR A 186 13.79 -14.59 14.76
N ASP A 187 12.58 -15.09 14.50
CA ASP A 187 12.25 -15.78 13.25
C ASP A 187 12.10 -14.79 12.10
N ALA A 188 11.59 -13.58 12.34
CA ALA A 188 11.59 -12.50 11.35
C ALA A 188 13.02 -12.12 10.94
N LEU A 189 13.93 -11.96 11.91
CA LEU A 189 15.35 -11.73 11.63
C LEU A 189 15.98 -12.87 10.83
N ARG A 190 15.67 -14.12 11.16
CA ARG A 190 16.15 -15.30 10.43
C ARG A 190 15.61 -15.34 9.01
N TYR A 191 14.37 -14.92 8.79
CA TYR A 191 13.81 -14.80 7.46
C TYR A 191 14.53 -13.72 6.65
N LEU A 192 14.71 -12.52 7.20
CA LEU A 192 15.45 -11.42 6.55
C LEU A 192 16.87 -11.83 6.15
N SER A 193 17.60 -12.55 7.02
CA SER A 193 18.97 -12.97 6.74
C SER A 193 19.08 -13.95 5.57
N ARG A 194 18.04 -14.76 5.30
CA ARG A 194 17.97 -15.64 4.12
C ARG A 194 17.79 -14.86 2.81
N HIS A 195 17.31 -13.63 2.90
CA HIS A 195 17.18 -12.69 1.78
C HIS A 195 18.33 -11.67 1.75
N GLU A 196 19.43 -11.95 2.46
CA GLU A 196 20.62 -11.08 2.55
C GLU A 196 20.32 -9.68 3.13
N ILE A 197 19.23 -9.57 3.90
CA ILE A 197 18.84 -8.33 4.59
C ILE A 197 19.25 -8.45 6.07
N LYS A 198 20.09 -7.52 6.53
CA LYS A 198 20.48 -7.45 7.94
C LYS A 198 19.45 -6.64 8.73
N GLY A 199 18.67 -7.34 9.56
CA GLY A 199 17.76 -6.71 10.51
C GLY A 199 18.38 -6.48 11.89
N GLU A 200 17.94 -5.43 12.57
CA GLU A 200 18.20 -5.19 14.00
C GLU A 200 16.87 -5.25 14.77
N LEU A 201 16.83 -6.02 15.86
CA LEU A 201 15.63 -6.17 16.68
C LEU A 201 15.60 -5.14 17.80
N HIS A 202 14.47 -4.45 17.92
CA HIS A 202 14.13 -3.55 19.01
C HIS A 202 12.91 -4.08 19.76
N GLU A 203 13.11 -4.49 21.01
CA GLU A 203 12.04 -4.86 21.93
C GLU A 203 11.66 -3.63 22.77
N LEU A 204 10.47 -3.09 22.51
CA LEU A 204 10.01 -1.82 23.05
C LEU A 204 9.07 -2.05 24.24
N ALA A 205 9.33 -1.39 25.35
CA ALA A 205 8.35 -1.34 26.44
C ALA A 205 7.13 -0.52 25.98
N LYS A 206 5.92 -1.05 26.21
CA LYS A 206 4.69 -0.32 25.89
C LYS A 206 4.59 0.97 26.69
N GLY A 207 4.52 2.11 25.99
CA GLY A 207 4.19 3.42 26.56
C GLY A 207 2.69 3.58 26.78
N ASN A 208 2.13 4.71 26.34
CA ASN A 208 0.68 4.96 26.44
C ASN A 208 -0.14 3.94 25.63
N SER A 209 0.26 3.71 24.38
CA SER A 209 -0.35 2.75 23.47
C SER A 209 0.68 2.10 22.54
N VAL A 210 0.28 1.04 21.84
CA VAL A 210 1.19 0.31 20.93
C VAL A 210 1.53 1.18 19.73
N GLU A 211 0.53 1.83 19.16
CA GLU A 211 0.64 2.72 18.01
C GLU A 211 1.51 3.95 18.29
N GLU A 212 1.35 4.61 19.44
CA GLU A 212 2.19 5.76 19.81
C GLU A 212 3.64 5.32 20.07
N THR A 213 3.83 4.15 20.70
CA THR A 213 5.17 3.60 20.95
C THR A 213 5.88 3.29 19.62
N LEU A 214 5.19 2.64 18.69
CA LEU A 214 5.73 2.34 17.36
C LEU A 214 6.00 3.62 16.57
N ALA A 215 5.08 4.58 16.54
CA ALA A 215 5.23 5.83 15.79
C ALA A 215 6.41 6.66 16.32
N ALA A 216 6.56 6.75 17.64
CA ALA A 216 7.70 7.42 18.25
C ALA A 216 9.03 6.76 17.85
N GLU A 217 9.10 5.44 17.86
CA GLU A 217 10.32 4.72 17.51
C GLU A 217 10.66 4.78 16.02
N VAL A 218 9.64 4.64 15.15
CA VAL A 218 9.80 4.80 13.70
C VAL A 218 10.31 6.19 13.35
N SER A 219 9.76 7.23 14.01
CA SER A 219 10.22 8.61 13.86
C SER A 219 11.66 8.79 14.36
N ARG A 220 11.99 8.22 15.54
CA ARG A 220 13.33 8.28 16.13
C ARG A 220 14.40 7.66 15.22
N LEU A 221 14.07 6.55 14.56
CA LEU A 221 14.94 5.84 13.62
C LEU A 221 14.99 6.49 12.22
N GLY A 222 14.11 7.45 11.94
CA GLY A 222 14.00 8.07 10.61
C GLY A 222 13.46 7.11 9.54
N GLY A 223 12.60 6.17 9.93
CA GLY A 223 12.02 5.17 9.02
C GLY A 223 11.27 5.83 7.86
N GLN A 224 11.66 5.51 6.62
CA GLN A 224 10.99 5.99 5.41
C GLN A 224 9.80 5.10 5.02
N LEU A 225 9.88 3.82 5.41
CA LEU A 225 8.87 2.79 5.20
C LEU A 225 8.59 2.08 6.52
N LEU A 226 7.31 1.91 6.84
CA LEU A 226 6.84 1.00 7.88
C LEU A 226 6.13 -0.20 7.23
N VAL A 227 6.70 -1.39 7.41
CA VAL A 227 6.10 -2.66 7.02
C VAL A 227 5.25 -3.16 8.17
N MET A 228 3.97 -3.49 7.93
CA MET A 228 3.07 -3.98 8.97
C MET A 228 1.95 -4.85 8.41
N GLY A 229 1.45 -5.78 9.22
CA GLY A 229 0.24 -6.53 8.89
C GLY A 229 -0.99 -5.64 8.86
N ALA A 230 -1.93 -5.93 7.95
CA ALA A 230 -3.21 -5.25 7.83
C ALA A 230 -4.27 -5.97 8.66
N PHE A 231 -4.73 -5.34 9.72
CA PHE A 231 -5.94 -5.71 10.46
C PHE A 231 -6.05 -7.17 10.95
N GLY A 232 -4.97 -7.74 11.51
CA GLY A 232 -4.88 -9.17 11.89
C GLY A 232 -5.68 -9.62 13.12
N HIS A 233 -6.31 -8.71 13.86
CA HIS A 233 -7.27 -9.08 14.91
C HIS A 233 -8.69 -8.98 14.33
N SER A 234 -9.56 -9.97 14.60
CA SER A 234 -10.99 -9.95 14.20
C SER A 234 -11.57 -8.53 14.21
N ARG A 235 -12.14 -8.07 13.08
CA ARG A 235 -12.72 -6.72 12.90
C ARG A 235 -13.66 -6.28 14.06
N ILE A 236 -14.29 -7.25 14.75
CA ILE A 236 -15.13 -7.02 15.94
C ILE A 236 -14.30 -6.65 17.18
N ARG A 237 -13.09 -7.19 17.32
CA ARG A 237 -12.11 -6.84 18.35
C ARG A 237 -11.35 -5.55 18.00
N GLU A 238 -11.22 -5.20 16.73
CA GLU A 238 -10.58 -3.95 16.28
C GLU A 238 -11.41 -2.69 16.52
N PHE A 239 -12.74 -2.79 16.54
CA PHE A 239 -13.54 -1.66 17.04
C PHE A 239 -13.20 -1.32 18.52
N MET A 240 -12.56 -2.24 19.24
CA MET A 240 -12.08 -2.07 20.63
C MET A 240 -10.54 -2.00 20.78
N PHE A 241 -9.75 -2.43 19.77
CA PHE A 241 -8.27 -2.57 19.84
C PHE A 241 -7.52 -2.14 18.56
N GLY A 242 -8.21 -1.72 17.50
CA GLY A 242 -7.70 -1.43 16.16
C GLY A 242 -7.01 -0.07 16.05
N GLY A 243 -6.05 0.19 16.94
CA GLY A 243 -5.30 1.44 17.00
C GLY A 243 -4.25 1.54 15.89
N VAL A 244 -3.39 0.54 15.72
CA VAL A 244 -2.13 0.68 14.95
C VAL A 244 -2.36 0.95 13.45
N SER A 245 -3.05 0.07 12.74
CA SER A 245 -3.27 0.23 11.28
C SER A 245 -4.02 1.52 10.96
N ARG A 246 -5.10 1.81 11.70
CA ARG A 246 -5.87 3.05 11.54
C ARG A 246 -5.02 4.27 11.87
N TYR A 247 -4.28 4.25 12.98
CA TYR A 247 -3.41 5.34 13.38
C TYR A 247 -2.42 5.73 12.28
N PHE A 248 -1.72 4.75 11.68
CA PHE A 248 -0.75 5.04 10.62
C PHE A 248 -1.42 5.43 9.29
N LEU A 249 -2.62 4.91 8.99
CA LEU A 249 -3.39 5.35 7.82
C LEU A 249 -3.94 6.77 7.97
N GLU A 250 -4.18 7.24 9.21
CA GLU A 250 -4.65 8.59 9.51
C GLU A 250 -3.50 9.59 9.76
N ASP A 251 -2.28 9.12 10.05
CA ASP A 251 -1.11 9.96 10.25
C ASP A 251 -0.62 10.58 8.93
N ALA A 252 -0.98 11.83 8.65
CA ALA A 252 -0.57 12.53 7.44
C ALA A 252 0.96 12.77 7.32
N ALA A 253 1.69 12.82 8.44
CA ALA A 253 3.13 13.08 8.45
C ALA A 253 3.99 11.80 8.46
N GLY A 254 3.36 10.66 8.78
CA GLY A 254 3.99 9.36 8.93
C GLY A 254 4.71 8.83 7.68
N PRO A 255 5.52 7.76 7.84
CA PRO A 255 6.30 7.14 6.76
C PRO A 255 5.39 6.58 5.66
N ALA A 256 5.93 6.12 4.54
CA ALA A 256 5.17 5.22 3.66
C ALA A 256 4.83 3.93 4.41
N LEU A 257 3.73 3.27 4.07
CA LEU A 257 3.34 1.99 4.68
C LEU A 257 3.37 0.89 3.64
N LEU A 258 3.87 -0.29 4.00
CA LEU A 258 3.57 -1.50 3.27
C LEU A 258 2.69 -2.39 4.14
N MET A 259 1.48 -2.64 3.66
CA MET A 259 0.44 -3.37 4.37
C MET A 259 0.07 -4.65 3.61
N ALA A 260 -0.15 -5.74 4.33
CA ALA A 260 -0.66 -6.99 3.74
C ALA A 260 -1.42 -7.81 4.79
N HIS A 261 -2.40 -8.60 4.33
CA HIS A 261 -3.21 -9.51 5.13
C HIS A 261 -3.03 -10.96 4.67
#